data_AF-A0A2D4MQA2-F1
#
_entry.id   AF-A0A2D4MQA2-F1
#
_cell.length_a   1.000
_cell.length_b   1.000
_cell.length_c   1.000
_cell.angle_alpha   90.00
_cell.angle_beta   90.00
_cell.angle_gamma   90.00
#
_symmetry.space_group_name_H-M   'P 1'
#
loop_
_entity.id
_entity.type
_entity.pdbx_description
1 polymer ?
#
loop_
_entity_poly.entity_id
_entity_poly.type
_entity_poly.pdbx_seq_one_letter_code
_entity_poly.pdbx_strand_id
1 'polypeptide(L)'
;GGLPGIAGHHGEQGSSGVTGPAGPRGPSGPSGPAGKDGRNGLPGAVGPAGLRGSHGSQGPSGPPGPPGLPGPPGPNGGGYEIGYDMEYYRADQPSLRPKDYEVDATLKTLNNQIETLLTPEGSKKNPARTCRDLKLSHPDWNNGFYWIDPNQGCTMDAINAYCDFSTGESCISANPGNFPAKNWYIGKKPDENKLVWFGETINGGTQFEYNAEGVSTKDMATQLAFLRLL
;
A
#
# COMPACT_ATOMS: atom_id res chain seq x y z
N GLY A 1 86.96 116.19 -16.35
CA GLY A 1 85.80 115.84 -17.20
C GLY A 1 85.72 114.33 -17.27
N GLY A 2 84.60 113.74 -16.84
CA GLY A 2 84.37 112.30 -16.87
C GLY A 2 83.88 111.83 -18.25
N LEU A 3 84.09 110.54 -18.54
CA LEU A 3 83.41 109.84 -19.63
C LEU A 3 82.14 109.15 -19.09
N PRO A 4 81.02 109.16 -19.82
CA PRO A 4 79.79 108.48 -19.40
C PRO A 4 79.98 106.98 -19.27
N GLY A 5 79.43 106.39 -18.20
CA GLY A 5 79.41 104.94 -18.00
C GLY A 5 78.56 104.23 -19.07
N ILE A 6 79.04 103.08 -19.53
CA ILE A 6 78.41 102.26 -20.56
C ILE A 6 77.05 101.75 -20.05
N ALA A 7 76.01 101.82 -20.88
CA ALA A 7 74.68 101.33 -20.56
C ALA A 7 74.70 99.81 -20.29
N GLY A 8 74.05 99.39 -19.21
CA GLY A 8 73.92 97.98 -18.86
C GLY A 8 73.11 97.20 -19.89
N HIS A 9 73.55 95.97 -20.16
CA HIS A 9 72.89 95.04 -21.08
C HIS A 9 71.53 94.57 -20.54
N HIS A 10 70.54 94.49 -21.43
CA HIS A 10 69.22 93.93 -21.12
C HIS A 10 69.36 92.46 -20.73
N GLY A 11 68.73 92.05 -19.62
CA GLY A 11 68.76 90.66 -19.15
C GLY A 11 68.09 89.70 -20.13
N GLU A 12 68.65 88.50 -20.30
CA GLU A 12 68.08 87.47 -21.18
C GLU A 12 66.70 87.01 -20.70
N GLN A 13 65.83 86.71 -21.67
CA GLN A 13 64.50 86.16 -21.41
C GLN A 13 64.62 84.75 -20.82
N GLY A 14 63.97 84.51 -19.68
CA GLY A 14 63.99 83.22 -18.99
C GLY A 14 63.47 82.08 -19.88
N SER A 15 64.08 80.89 -19.74
CA SER A 15 63.73 79.70 -20.50
C SER A 15 62.29 79.24 -20.24
N SER A 16 61.67 78.63 -21.25
CA SER A 16 60.33 78.04 -21.13
C SER A 16 60.33 76.89 -20.13
N GLY A 17 59.30 76.82 -19.28
CA GLY A 17 59.15 75.78 -18.26
C GLY A 17 59.03 74.38 -18.86
N VAL A 18 59.56 73.39 -18.15
CA VAL A 18 59.58 71.97 -18.57
C VAL A 18 58.15 71.40 -18.60
N THR A 19 57.81 70.66 -19.65
CA THR A 19 56.52 69.96 -19.75
C THR A 19 56.42 68.89 -18.67
N GLY A 20 55.31 68.87 -17.93
CA GLY A 20 55.07 67.91 -16.84
C GLY A 20 54.98 66.45 -17.33
N PRO A 21 55.27 65.46 -16.47
CA PRO A 21 55.22 64.05 -16.84
C PRO A 21 53.80 63.58 -17.18
N ALA A 22 53.69 62.57 -18.04
CA ALA A 22 52.42 61.93 -18.36
C ALA A 22 51.80 61.28 -17.11
N GLY A 23 50.48 61.39 -16.97
CA GLY A 23 49.74 60.80 -15.86
C GLY A 23 49.80 59.27 -15.84
N PRO A 24 49.59 58.62 -14.68
CA PRO A 24 49.62 57.17 -14.57
C PRO A 24 48.46 56.53 -15.36
N ARG A 25 48.71 55.32 -15.88
CA ARG A 25 47.68 54.51 -16.54
C ARG A 25 46.58 54.14 -15.53
N GLY A 26 45.32 54.25 -15.95
CA GLY A 26 44.17 53.88 -15.12
C GLY A 26 44.14 52.37 -14.76
N PRO A 27 43.40 51.99 -13.71
CA PRO A 27 43.30 50.60 -13.27
C PRO A 27 42.60 49.71 -14.31
N SER A 28 42.91 48.42 -14.29
CA SER A 28 42.20 47.41 -15.09
C SER A 28 40.71 47.36 -14.72
N GLY A 29 39.85 47.14 -15.71
CA GLY A 29 38.41 46.96 -15.50
C GLY A 29 38.07 45.68 -14.72
N PRO A 30 36.87 45.59 -14.13
CA PRO A 30 36.43 44.42 -13.38
C PRO A 30 36.24 43.20 -14.28
N SER A 31 36.43 42.00 -13.71
CA SER A 31 36.12 40.72 -14.37
C SER A 31 34.63 40.62 -14.72
N GLY A 32 34.32 40.04 -15.88
CA GLY A 32 32.94 39.78 -16.29
C GLY A 32 32.22 38.74 -15.40
N PRO A 33 30.88 38.71 -15.41
CA PRO A 33 30.10 37.74 -14.65
C PRO A 33 30.31 36.31 -15.14
N ALA A 34 30.11 35.34 -14.25
CA ALA A 34 30.15 33.92 -14.58
C ALA A 34 29.06 33.55 -15.61
N GLY A 35 29.37 32.61 -16.51
CA GLY A 35 28.39 32.07 -17.45
C GLY A 35 27.26 31.32 -16.73
N LYS A 36 26.05 31.35 -17.30
CA LYS A 36 24.89 30.59 -16.80
C LYS A 36 25.13 29.08 -16.88
N ASP A 37 24.64 28.35 -15.89
CA ASP A 37 24.67 26.88 -15.87
C ASP A 37 23.96 26.29 -17.10
N GLY A 38 24.48 25.16 -17.59
CA GLY A 38 23.86 24.40 -18.67
C GLY A 38 22.50 23.83 -18.26
N ARG A 39 21.55 23.74 -19.20
CA ARG A 39 20.26 23.09 -18.94
C ARG A 39 20.47 21.58 -18.77
N ASN A 40 19.78 20.99 -17.80
CA ASN A 40 19.73 19.54 -17.63
C ASN A 40 19.23 18.86 -18.92
N GLY A 41 19.84 17.74 -19.28
CA GLY A 41 19.40 16.91 -20.41
C GLY A 41 17.98 16.38 -20.19
N LEU A 42 17.25 16.18 -21.29
CA LEU A 42 15.92 15.56 -21.25
C LEU A 42 16.03 14.10 -20.77
N PRO A 43 15.05 13.58 -20.00
CA PRO A 43 14.98 12.17 -19.67
C PRO A 43 14.99 11.29 -20.93
N GLY A 44 15.69 10.15 -20.86
CA GLY A 44 15.70 9.16 -21.93
C GLY A 44 14.29 8.61 -22.21
N ALA A 45 14.05 8.17 -23.44
CA ALA A 45 12.78 7.55 -23.83
C ALA A 45 12.50 6.29 -22.98
N VAL A 46 11.23 6.08 -22.64
CA VAL A 46 10.76 4.86 -21.95
C VAL A 46 11.04 3.66 -22.85
N GLY A 47 11.66 2.62 -22.29
CA GLY A 47 11.95 1.38 -23.01
C GLY A 47 10.66 0.67 -23.48
N PRO A 48 10.73 -0.19 -24.51
CA PRO A 48 9.58 -0.93 -24.99
C PRO A 48 9.02 -1.86 -23.89
N ALA A 49 7.70 -2.08 -23.92
CA ALA A 49 7.05 -3.02 -23.01
C ALA A 49 7.65 -4.43 -23.17
N GLY A 50 7.88 -5.11 -22.04
CA GLY A 50 8.36 -6.49 -22.04
C GLY A 50 7.37 -7.44 -22.72
N LEU A 51 7.90 -8.48 -23.36
CA LEU A 51 7.08 -9.52 -23.99
C LEU A 51 6.18 -10.20 -22.95
N ARG A 52 4.91 -10.43 -23.33
CA ARG A 52 3.94 -11.16 -22.51
C ARG A 52 4.48 -12.57 -22.23
N GLY A 53 4.53 -12.95 -20.95
CA GLY A 53 4.93 -14.30 -20.55
C GLY A 53 4.06 -15.36 -21.23
N SER A 54 4.67 -16.49 -21.59
CA SER A 54 3.97 -17.64 -22.18
C SER A 54 2.87 -18.14 -21.23
N HIS A 55 1.75 -18.61 -21.79
CA HIS A 55 0.67 -19.23 -21.03
C HIS A 55 1.23 -20.38 -20.20
N GLY A 56 0.95 -20.39 -18.89
CA GLY A 56 1.37 -21.48 -18.01
C GLY A 56 0.77 -22.81 -18.47
N SER A 57 1.54 -23.89 -18.39
CA SER A 57 1.04 -25.23 -18.68
C SER A 57 -0.11 -25.59 -17.75
N GLN A 58 -1.17 -26.20 -18.29
CA GLN A 58 -2.26 -26.74 -17.50
C GLN A 58 -1.72 -27.70 -16.43
N GLY A 59 -2.11 -27.49 -15.17
CA GLY A 59 -1.70 -28.35 -14.06
C GLY A 59 -2.19 -29.79 -14.25
N PRO A 60 -1.51 -30.79 -13.66
CA PRO A 60 -1.94 -32.18 -13.74
C PRO A 60 -3.33 -32.37 -13.11
N SER A 61 -4.13 -33.29 -13.66
CA SER A 61 -5.40 -33.68 -13.06
C SER A 61 -5.22 -34.16 -11.62
N GLY A 62 -6.11 -33.74 -10.73
CA GLY A 62 -6.10 -34.19 -9.33
C GLY A 62 -6.33 -35.71 -9.21
N PRO A 63 -5.88 -36.33 -8.11
CA PRO A 63 -6.10 -37.75 -7.87
C PRO A 63 -7.60 -38.06 -7.68
N PRO A 64 -8.07 -39.29 -7.99
CA PRO A 64 -9.42 -39.72 -7.68
C PRO A 64 -9.72 -39.60 -6.18
N GLY A 65 -10.94 -39.18 -5.83
CA GLY A 65 -11.39 -39.11 -4.45
C GLY A 65 -11.46 -40.51 -3.79
N PRO A 66 -11.39 -40.59 -2.45
CA PRO A 66 -11.53 -41.85 -1.74
C PRO A 66 -12.92 -42.48 -1.95
N PRO A 67 -13.05 -43.82 -1.88
CA PRO A 67 -14.35 -44.49 -1.90
C PRO A 67 -15.28 -43.95 -0.79
N GLY A 68 -16.57 -43.81 -1.10
CA GLY A 68 -17.58 -43.43 -0.12
C GLY A 68 -17.71 -44.45 1.01
N LEU A 69 -18.10 -44.00 2.20
CA LEU A 69 -18.36 -44.86 3.36
C LEU A 69 -19.54 -45.82 3.06
N PRO A 70 -19.55 -47.04 3.62
CA PRO A 70 -20.71 -47.93 3.55
C PRO A 70 -21.97 -47.24 4.06
N GLY A 71 -23.09 -47.42 3.35
CA GLY A 71 -24.39 -46.91 3.79
C GLY A 71 -24.82 -47.53 5.13
N PRO A 72 -25.64 -46.83 5.93
CA PRO A 72 -26.14 -47.37 7.19
C PRO A 72 -27.02 -48.61 6.97
N PRO A 73 -27.11 -49.54 7.95
CA PRO A 73 -28.02 -50.68 7.88
C PRO A 73 -29.47 -50.24 7.63
N GLY A 74 -30.19 -50.97 6.79
CA GLY A 74 -31.62 -50.73 6.57
C GLY A 74 -32.43 -50.93 7.85
N PRO A 75 -33.56 -50.21 8.02
CA PRO A 75 -34.38 -50.34 9.22
C PRO A 75 -34.98 -51.75 9.35
N ASN A 76 -35.12 -52.21 10.59
CA ASN A 76 -35.72 -53.50 10.92
C ASN A 76 -37.20 -53.52 10.48
N GLY A 77 -37.60 -54.50 9.67
CA GLY A 77 -38.99 -54.68 9.26
C GLY A 77 -39.87 -55.04 10.45
N GLY A 78 -40.61 -54.06 10.98
CA GLY A 78 -41.55 -54.25 12.09
C GLY A 78 -42.71 -55.17 11.69
N GLY A 79 -42.99 -56.14 12.56
CA GLY A 79 -44.06 -57.13 12.41
C GLY A 79 -45.45 -56.49 12.32
N TYR A 80 -46.31 -57.13 11.53
CA TYR A 80 -47.73 -56.82 11.40
C TYR A 80 -48.44 -57.27 12.69
N GLU A 81 -48.92 -56.32 13.50
CA GLU A 81 -49.90 -56.60 14.54
C GLU A 81 -51.27 -56.23 13.97
N ILE A 82 -52.08 -57.26 13.66
CA ILE A 82 -53.44 -57.10 13.15
C ILE A 82 -54.32 -56.69 14.33
N GLY A 83 -54.48 -55.39 14.51
CA GLY A 83 -55.51 -54.79 15.37
C GLY A 83 -56.69 -54.33 14.50
N TYR A 84 -57.82 -54.99 14.64
CA TYR A 84 -59.10 -54.56 14.07
C TYR A 84 -59.56 -53.29 14.79
N ASP A 85 -59.29 -52.12 14.24
CA ASP A 85 -60.16 -50.96 14.44
C ASP A 85 -60.18 -50.08 13.19
N MET A 86 -61.38 -49.89 12.66
CA MET A 86 -61.65 -49.40 11.32
C MET A 86 -62.07 -47.93 11.42
N GLU A 87 -61.16 -47.02 11.80
CA GLU A 87 -61.46 -45.59 11.81
C GLU A 87 -60.24 -44.71 11.52
N TYR A 88 -60.37 -43.91 10.45
CA TYR A 88 -59.53 -42.76 10.06
C TYR A 88 -58.09 -43.00 9.58
N TYR A 89 -57.94 -43.53 8.37
CA TYR A 89 -56.86 -43.06 7.47
C TYR A 89 -57.25 -41.67 6.93
N ARG A 90 -56.84 -40.61 7.61
CA ARG A 90 -56.73 -39.27 7.00
C ARG A 90 -55.40 -39.20 6.26
N ALA A 91 -55.44 -38.93 4.95
CA ALA A 91 -54.26 -38.67 4.11
C ALA A 91 -53.55 -37.34 4.46
N ASP A 92 -53.99 -36.67 5.53
CA ASP A 92 -53.63 -35.31 5.89
C ASP A 92 -52.66 -35.25 7.08
N GLN A 93 -52.22 -36.39 7.62
CA GLN A 93 -51.23 -36.42 8.69
C GLN A 93 -49.81 -36.51 8.11
N PRO A 94 -48.97 -35.47 8.24
CA PRO A 94 -47.56 -35.57 7.91
C PRO A 94 -46.88 -36.44 8.98
N SER A 95 -46.78 -37.75 8.72
CA SER A 95 -45.83 -38.59 9.45
C SER A 95 -44.43 -38.09 9.10
N LEU A 96 -43.83 -37.25 9.95
CA LEU A 96 -42.47 -36.75 9.80
C LEU A 96 -41.51 -37.94 9.77
N ARG A 97 -41.11 -38.38 8.57
CA ARG A 97 -40.20 -39.52 8.44
C ARG A 97 -38.79 -39.04 8.80
N PRO A 98 -37.93 -39.88 9.40
CA PRO A 98 -36.52 -39.55 9.66
C PRO A 98 -35.78 -38.96 8.45
N LYS A 99 -36.15 -39.40 7.25
CA LYS A 99 -35.62 -38.91 5.97
C LYS A 99 -36.00 -37.45 5.67
N ASP A 100 -37.18 -37.01 6.13
CA ASP A 100 -37.63 -35.62 5.96
C ASP A 100 -36.82 -34.68 6.87
N TYR A 101 -36.40 -35.13 8.07
CA TYR A 101 -35.48 -34.37 8.93
C TYR A 101 -34.07 -34.22 8.34
N GLU A 102 -33.56 -35.25 7.66
CA GLU A 102 -32.26 -35.19 6.98
C GLU A 102 -32.30 -34.24 5.77
N VAL A 103 -33.39 -34.27 5.01
CA VAL A 103 -33.63 -33.32 3.91
C VAL A 103 -33.79 -31.89 4.44
N ASP A 104 -34.53 -31.67 5.53
CA ASP A 104 -34.67 -30.35 6.14
C ASP A 104 -33.34 -29.82 6.69
N ALA A 105 -32.51 -30.68 7.29
CA ALA A 105 -31.19 -30.31 7.79
C ALA A 105 -30.24 -29.94 6.64
N THR A 106 -30.25 -30.69 5.55
CA THR A 106 -29.43 -30.39 4.36
C THR A 106 -29.90 -29.11 3.66
N LEU A 107 -31.20 -28.89 3.51
CA LEU A 107 -31.76 -27.64 2.96
C LEU A 107 -31.38 -26.43 3.81
N LYS A 108 -31.47 -26.52 5.14
CA LYS A 108 -31.02 -25.45 6.04
C LYS A 108 -29.52 -25.18 5.88
N THR A 109 -28.71 -26.23 5.73
CA THR A 109 -27.26 -26.09 5.53
C THR A 109 -26.96 -25.38 4.21
N LEU A 110 -27.63 -25.76 3.12
CA LEU A 110 -27.46 -25.14 1.81
C LEU A 110 -27.92 -23.68 1.80
N ASN A 111 -29.08 -23.39 2.41
CA ASN A 111 -29.57 -22.01 2.54
C ASN A 111 -28.58 -21.15 3.34
N ASN A 112 -28.03 -21.68 4.44
CA ASN A 112 -27.00 -20.98 5.20
C ASN A 112 -25.73 -20.75 4.37
N GLN A 113 -25.27 -21.74 3.60
CA GLN A 113 -24.15 -21.56 2.67
C GLN A 113 -24.41 -20.47 1.63
N ILE A 114 -25.61 -20.41 1.06
CA ILE A 114 -25.99 -19.35 0.12
C ILE A 114 -26.00 -17.98 0.80
N GLU A 115 -26.59 -17.87 1.99
CA GLU A 115 -26.61 -16.64 2.77
C GLU A 115 -25.18 -16.15 3.11
N THR A 116 -24.26 -17.04 3.50
CA THR A 116 -22.87 -16.66 3.78
C THR A 116 -22.12 -16.11 2.56
N LEU A 117 -22.50 -16.52 1.35
CA LEU A 117 -21.92 -16.01 0.10
C LEU A 117 -22.53 -14.67 -0.30
N LEU A 118 -23.82 -14.45 -0.02
CA LEU A 118 -24.54 -13.23 -0.37
C LEU A 118 -24.29 -12.10 0.63
N THR A 119 -24.19 -12.44 1.91
CA THR A 119 -23.98 -11.52 3.03
C THR A 119 -22.84 -12.03 3.90
N PRO A 120 -21.58 -11.81 3.49
CA PRO A 120 -20.43 -12.25 4.27
C PRO A 120 -20.47 -11.62 5.67
N GLU A 121 -20.09 -12.41 6.67
CA GLU A 121 -20.15 -12.01 8.07
C GLU A 121 -18.89 -11.25 8.53
N GLY A 122 -17.85 -11.16 7.69
CA GLY A 122 -16.60 -10.51 8.05
C GLY A 122 -15.78 -11.30 9.07
N SER A 123 -15.97 -12.63 9.13
CA SER A 123 -15.11 -13.53 9.91
C SER A 123 -13.92 -14.00 9.08
N LYS A 124 -12.90 -14.60 9.73
CA LYS A 124 -11.77 -15.19 8.99
C LYS A 124 -12.20 -16.30 8.02
N LYS A 125 -13.31 -17.00 8.29
CA LYS A 125 -13.83 -18.06 7.43
C LYS A 125 -14.62 -17.50 6.26
N ASN A 126 -15.41 -16.46 6.52
CA ASN A 126 -16.27 -15.79 5.54
C ASN A 126 -15.96 -14.28 5.57
N PRO A 127 -14.78 -13.87 5.06
CA PRO A 127 -14.41 -12.48 5.01
C PRO A 127 -15.28 -11.75 3.97
N ALA A 128 -15.53 -10.48 4.21
CA ALA A 128 -16.19 -9.64 3.22
C ALA A 128 -15.17 -9.00 2.29
N ARG A 129 -15.58 -8.46 1.14
CA ARG A 129 -14.62 -7.84 0.22
C ARG A 129 -14.01 -6.53 0.79
N THR A 130 -14.84 -5.68 1.38
CA THR A 130 -14.40 -4.44 2.08
C THR A 130 -15.28 -4.16 3.29
N CYS A 131 -14.84 -3.24 4.16
CA CYS A 131 -15.68 -2.74 5.26
C CYS A 131 -16.93 -2.01 4.75
N ARG A 132 -16.86 -1.40 3.57
CA ARG A 132 -18.01 -0.77 2.92
C ARG A 132 -19.04 -1.80 2.51
N ASP A 133 -18.63 -2.95 1.99
CA ASP A 133 -19.54 -4.05 1.64
C ASP A 133 -20.19 -4.66 2.89
N LEU A 134 -19.44 -4.77 3.99
CA LEU A 134 -20.00 -5.16 5.29
C LEU A 134 -21.06 -4.18 5.77
N LYS A 135 -20.78 -2.87 5.73
CA LYS A 135 -21.73 -1.83 6.11
C LYS A 135 -23.02 -1.89 5.29
N LEU A 136 -22.90 -2.14 3.98
CA LEU A 136 -24.07 -2.25 3.09
C LEU A 136 -24.91 -3.49 3.38
N SER A 137 -24.25 -4.60 3.74
CA SER A 137 -24.92 -5.87 4.05
C SER A 137 -25.52 -5.89 5.46
N HIS A 138 -24.86 -5.20 6.41
CA HIS A 138 -25.17 -5.22 7.83
C HIS A 138 -25.16 -3.79 8.42
N PRO A 139 -26.21 -2.98 8.15
CA PRO A 139 -26.23 -1.56 8.53
C PRO A 139 -26.31 -1.33 10.05
N ASP A 140 -26.76 -2.31 10.83
CA ASP A 140 -26.91 -2.21 12.28
C ASP A 140 -25.64 -2.63 13.05
N TRP A 141 -24.57 -2.99 12.34
CA TRP A 141 -23.33 -3.43 12.97
C TRP A 141 -22.51 -2.25 13.49
N ASN A 142 -21.66 -2.54 14.49
CA ASN A 142 -20.83 -1.54 15.16
C ASN A 142 -19.41 -1.54 14.59
N ASN A 143 -18.74 -0.40 14.71
CA ASN A 143 -17.33 -0.27 14.37
C ASN A 143 -16.49 -1.32 15.12
N GLY A 144 -15.49 -1.89 14.45
CA GLY A 144 -14.70 -2.97 15.05
C GLY A 144 -13.71 -3.61 14.08
N PHE A 145 -13.05 -4.67 14.55
CA PHE A 145 -12.15 -5.46 13.71
C PHE A 145 -12.90 -6.57 13.01
N TYR A 146 -12.75 -6.62 11.68
CA TYR A 146 -13.37 -7.60 10.81
C TYR A 146 -12.33 -8.11 9.79
N TRP A 147 -12.57 -9.30 9.27
CA TRP A 147 -11.75 -9.87 8.21
C TRP A 147 -12.32 -9.48 6.85
N ILE A 148 -11.43 -8.94 6.01
CA ILE A 148 -11.74 -8.56 4.65
C ILE A 148 -10.82 -9.28 3.66
N ASP A 149 -11.36 -9.59 2.48
CA ASP A 149 -10.67 -10.25 1.38
C ASP A 149 -10.86 -9.49 0.04
N PRO A 150 -10.16 -8.36 -0.15
CA PRO A 150 -10.29 -7.49 -1.33
C PRO A 150 -9.98 -8.16 -2.68
N ASN A 151 -8.93 -8.99 -2.74
CA ASN A 151 -8.55 -9.75 -3.93
C ASN A 151 -9.49 -10.94 -4.20
N GLN A 152 -10.27 -11.36 -3.20
CA GLN A 152 -11.15 -12.51 -3.24
C GLN A 152 -10.40 -13.83 -3.53
N GLY A 153 -11.17 -14.90 -3.71
CA GLY A 153 -10.64 -16.20 -4.09
C GLY A 153 -10.36 -17.06 -2.85
N CYS A 154 -9.10 -17.15 -2.45
CA CYS A 154 -8.72 -18.00 -1.32
C CYS A 154 -8.83 -17.23 -0.01
N THR A 155 -9.77 -17.54 0.88
CA THR A 155 -9.96 -16.77 2.12
C THR A 155 -8.81 -16.87 3.14
N MET A 156 -7.76 -17.64 2.85
CA MET A 156 -6.61 -17.84 3.74
C MET A 156 -5.65 -16.64 3.78
N ASP A 157 -5.64 -15.80 2.74
CA ASP A 157 -4.86 -14.56 2.68
C ASP A 157 -5.70 -13.31 3.00
N ALA A 158 -6.91 -13.50 3.51
CA ALA A 158 -7.73 -12.43 4.04
C ALA A 158 -7.00 -11.67 5.17
N ILE A 159 -7.31 -10.39 5.31
CA ILE A 159 -6.62 -9.49 6.22
C ILE A 159 -7.58 -8.97 7.28
N ASN A 160 -7.07 -8.80 8.50
CA ASN A 160 -7.83 -8.18 9.58
C ASN A 160 -7.73 -6.65 9.48
N ALA A 161 -8.88 -5.98 9.35
CA ALA A 161 -8.98 -4.54 9.22
C ALA A 161 -9.96 -3.98 10.25
N TYR A 162 -9.70 -2.77 10.71
CA TYR A 162 -10.68 -2.01 11.49
C TYR A 162 -11.67 -1.36 10.53
N CYS A 163 -12.95 -1.73 10.66
CA CYS A 163 -14.03 -1.14 9.91
C CYS A 163 -14.67 -0.01 10.72
N ASP A 164 -14.59 1.20 10.17
CA ASP A 164 -15.40 2.31 10.66
C ASP A 164 -16.70 2.35 9.84
N PHE A 165 -17.81 1.90 10.41
CA PHE A 165 -19.11 1.93 9.74
C PHE A 165 -19.75 3.31 9.76
N SER A 166 -19.21 4.30 10.47
CA SER A 166 -19.67 5.68 10.31
C SER A 166 -19.26 6.24 8.95
N THR A 167 -17.98 6.07 8.57
CA THR A 167 -17.41 6.54 7.29
C THR A 167 -17.48 5.50 6.17
N GLY A 168 -17.46 4.21 6.51
CA GLY A 168 -17.30 3.09 5.58
C GLY A 168 -15.84 2.77 5.24
N GLU A 169 -14.88 3.28 6.01
CA GLU A 169 -13.45 3.11 5.75
C GLU A 169 -12.94 1.74 6.23
N SER A 170 -11.94 1.22 5.51
CA SER A 170 -11.16 0.03 5.87
C SER A 170 -9.78 0.45 6.35
N CYS A 171 -9.53 0.36 7.66
CA CYS A 171 -8.29 0.80 8.29
C CYS A 171 -7.38 -0.40 8.59
N ILE A 172 -6.17 -0.39 8.03
CA ILE A 172 -5.17 -1.45 8.23
C ILE A 172 -4.07 -0.92 9.15
N SER A 173 -3.83 -1.64 10.25
CA SER A 173 -2.81 -1.27 11.23
C SER A 173 -1.41 -1.64 10.74
N ALA A 174 -0.44 -0.75 11.02
CA ALA A 174 0.97 -1.05 10.82
C ALA A 174 1.47 -2.05 11.90
N ASN A 175 2.47 -2.83 11.53
CA ASN A 175 3.17 -3.75 12.42
C ASN A 175 4.69 -3.65 12.15
N PRO A 176 5.50 -3.25 13.13
CA PRO A 176 5.12 -2.87 14.49
C PRO A 176 4.34 -1.53 14.51
N GLY A 177 3.35 -1.43 15.40
CA GLY A 177 2.50 -0.24 15.50
C GLY A 177 3.20 1.00 16.09
N ASN A 178 4.35 0.82 16.73
CA ASN A 178 5.18 1.92 17.23
C ASN A 178 6.66 1.51 17.28
N PHE A 179 7.53 2.52 17.38
CA PHE A 179 8.96 2.35 17.60
C PHE A 179 9.37 2.98 18.93
N PRO A 180 10.31 2.36 19.67
CA PRO A 180 10.76 2.92 20.95
C PRO A 180 11.43 4.28 20.76
N ALA A 181 11.06 5.23 21.61
CA ALA A 181 11.68 6.54 21.66
C ALA A 181 13.08 6.44 22.27
N LYS A 182 14.11 6.47 21.42
CA LYS A 182 15.52 6.44 21.82
C LYS A 182 16.38 7.24 20.84
N ASN A 183 17.64 7.46 21.19
CA ASN A 183 18.61 7.98 20.23
C ASN A 183 18.95 6.88 19.20
N TRP A 184 18.45 7.04 17.98
CA TRP A 184 18.61 6.08 16.89
C TRP A 184 19.86 6.33 16.05
N TYR A 185 20.33 7.57 15.96
CA TYR A 185 21.39 7.94 15.04
C TYR A 185 22.31 9.00 15.64
N ILE A 186 23.61 8.76 15.53
CA ILE A 186 24.65 9.71 15.89
C ILE A 186 25.41 10.04 14.60
N GLY A 187 25.29 11.29 14.15
CA GLY A 187 25.96 11.78 12.95
C GLY A 187 27.48 11.83 13.12
N LYS A 188 28.21 11.64 12.00
CA LYS A 188 29.69 11.76 12.01
C LYS A 188 30.17 13.20 12.13
N LYS A 189 29.34 14.17 11.76
CA LYS A 189 29.65 15.60 11.80
C LYS A 189 28.47 16.39 12.38
N PRO A 190 28.71 17.43 13.21
CA PRO A 190 27.63 18.21 13.83
C PRO A 190 26.78 19.03 12.84
N ASP A 191 27.39 19.57 11.78
CA ASP A 191 26.74 20.51 10.84
C ASP A 191 26.34 19.88 9.50
N GLU A 192 26.42 18.56 9.38
CA GLU A 192 26.02 17.86 8.15
C GLU A 192 24.54 17.50 8.22
N ASN A 193 23.68 18.42 7.75
CA ASN A 193 22.24 18.20 7.61
C ASN A 193 21.94 17.23 6.45
N LYS A 194 22.31 15.96 6.63
CA LYS A 194 22.01 14.89 5.68
C LYS A 194 20.71 14.19 6.06
N LEU A 195 19.85 13.95 5.07
CA LEU A 195 18.70 13.06 5.23
C LEU A 195 19.19 11.62 5.42
N VAL A 196 18.74 10.99 6.51
CA VAL A 196 19.14 9.62 6.90
C VAL A 196 17.87 8.77 6.95
N TRP A 197 17.82 7.72 6.15
CA TRP A 197 16.67 6.81 6.06
C TRP A 197 16.66 5.84 7.23
N PHE A 198 15.62 5.88 8.06
CA PHE A 198 15.48 5.03 9.25
C PHE A 198 15.61 3.54 8.92
N GLY A 199 14.76 3.02 8.03
CA GLY A 199 14.70 1.58 7.74
C GLY A 199 15.81 1.03 6.85
N GLU A 200 16.74 1.86 6.37
CA GLU A 200 17.78 1.44 5.42
C GLU A 200 19.20 1.72 5.94
N THR A 201 19.39 2.85 6.61
CA THR A 201 20.74 3.35 6.96
C THR A 201 21.02 3.33 8.46
N ILE A 202 20.00 3.27 9.31
CA ILE A 202 20.15 3.27 10.77
C ILE A 202 20.19 1.82 11.27
N ASN A 203 21.20 1.49 12.07
CA ASN A 203 21.30 0.17 12.70
C ASN A 203 20.09 -0.09 13.62
N GLY A 204 19.37 -1.18 13.33
CA GLY A 204 18.14 -1.55 14.03
C GLY A 204 16.90 -0.78 13.58
N GLY A 205 17.01 0.12 12.61
CA GLY A 205 15.86 0.67 11.91
C GLY A 205 15.28 -0.34 10.94
N THR A 206 13.96 -0.33 10.78
CA THR A 206 13.23 -1.21 9.85
C THR A 206 12.24 -0.39 9.04
N GLN A 207 11.78 -0.94 7.92
CA GLN A 207 10.68 -0.35 7.17
C GLN A 207 9.35 -0.61 7.89
N PHE A 208 8.33 0.20 7.59
CA PHE A 208 6.98 -0.05 8.07
C PHE A 208 6.37 -1.20 7.27
N GLU A 209 5.81 -2.18 7.97
CA GLU A 209 5.02 -3.24 7.36
C GLU A 209 3.56 -3.10 7.80
N TYR A 210 2.66 -3.61 6.97
CA TYR A 210 1.22 -3.64 7.23
C TYR A 210 0.72 -5.09 7.24
N ASN A 211 1.54 -6.01 7.72
CA ASN A 211 1.24 -7.44 7.73
C ASN A 211 0.29 -7.80 8.87
N ALA A 212 -0.79 -8.51 8.52
CA ALA A 212 -1.57 -9.26 9.50
C ALA A 212 -0.83 -10.56 9.86
N GLU A 213 -0.97 -11.04 11.10
CA GLU A 213 -0.34 -12.29 11.54
C GLU A 213 -0.70 -13.46 10.62
N GLY A 214 0.32 -14.13 10.08
CA GLY A 214 0.16 -15.30 9.21
C GLY A 214 -0.04 -14.99 7.72
N VAL A 215 -0.04 -13.72 7.31
CA VAL A 215 -0.12 -13.32 5.90
C VAL A 215 1.27 -12.92 5.39
N SER A 216 1.66 -13.39 4.21
CA SER A 216 2.95 -13.04 3.63
C SER A 216 2.98 -11.59 3.14
N THR A 217 4.17 -10.97 3.07
CA THR A 217 4.31 -9.60 2.57
C THR A 217 3.84 -9.44 1.12
N LYS A 218 3.97 -10.50 0.31
CA LYS A 218 3.50 -10.54 -1.07
C LYS A 218 1.97 -10.55 -1.15
N ASP A 219 1.33 -11.35 -0.30
CA ASP A 219 -0.13 -11.44 -0.28
C ASP A 219 -0.72 -10.13 0.23
N MET A 220 -0.12 -9.55 1.28
CA MET A 220 -0.52 -8.22 1.77
C MET A 220 -0.38 -7.14 0.69
N ALA A 221 0.70 -7.13 -0.08
CA ALA A 221 0.88 -6.18 -1.19
C ALA A 221 -0.22 -6.34 -2.26
N THR A 222 -0.64 -7.58 -2.51
CA THR A 222 -1.76 -7.88 -3.42
C THR A 222 -3.07 -7.35 -2.86
N GLN A 223 -3.38 -7.63 -1.59
CA GLN A 223 -4.59 -7.14 -0.92
C GLN A 223 -4.67 -5.61 -0.94
N LEU A 224 -3.57 -4.93 -0.63
CA LEU A 224 -3.49 -3.46 -0.68
C LEU A 224 -3.66 -2.92 -2.11
N ALA A 225 -3.17 -3.63 -3.13
CA ALA A 225 -3.37 -3.23 -4.52
C ALA A 225 -4.85 -3.29 -4.91
N PHE A 226 -5.58 -4.32 -4.48
CA PHE A 226 -7.03 -4.43 -4.71
C PHE A 226 -7.82 -3.39 -3.92
N LEU A 227 -7.47 -3.13 -2.66
CA LEU A 227 -8.13 -2.09 -1.87
C LEU A 227 -8.05 -0.70 -2.49
N ARG A 228 -6.95 -0.37 -3.18
CA ARG A 228 -6.81 0.91 -3.87
C ARG A 228 -7.72 1.08 -5.09
N LEU A 229 -8.31 -0.02 -5.58
CA LEU A 229 -9.21 -0.03 -6.73
C LEU A 229 -10.69 0.02 -6.32
N LEU A 230 -10.99 -0.12 -5.03
CA LEU A 230 -12.34 -0.20 -4.45
C LEU A 230 -12.72 1.11 -3.74
#